data_AF-K7VGD6-F1
#
_entry.id   AF-K7VGD6-F1
#
_cell.length_a   1.000
_cell.length_b   1.000
_cell.length_c   1.000
_cell.angle_alpha   90.00
_cell.angle_beta   90.00
_cell.angle_gamma   90.00
#
_symmetry.space_group_name_H-M   'P 1'
#
loop_
_entity.id
_entity.type
_entity.pdbx_description
1 polymer ?
#
loop_
_entity_poly.entity_id
_entity_poly.type
_entity_poly.pdbx_seq_one_letter_code
_entity_poly.pdbx_strand_id
1 'polypeptide(L)'
;MGTVPGQPTFSTVTLAGINVGGKKLDLRPSAFSGGMIVDCGTVITGLQSTAYRALRSAFRKAMEAYRLLPNGDLDTCYNLTGYKNVVVPKIALTFTGGATINLDVPNGSLVNGCLAFAESGPDGSAGVLGNVNQRAFEVLFDTSTSKFGFRAKAC
;
A
#
# COMPACT_ATOMS: atom_id res chain seq x y z
N MET A 1 1.47 8.75 15.75
CA MET A 1 2.43 7.65 15.55
C MET A 1 2.32 6.72 16.74
N GLY A 2 2.45 5.41 16.55
CA GLY A 2 2.44 4.41 17.62
C GLY A 2 3.72 3.57 17.64
N THR A 3 3.77 2.58 18.52
CA THR A 3 4.83 1.55 18.57
C THR A 3 4.21 0.16 18.53
N VAL A 4 4.97 -0.83 18.08
CA VAL A 4 4.55 -2.23 18.13
C VAL A 4 4.85 -2.80 19.53
N PRO A 5 3.89 -3.42 20.23
CA PRO A 5 4.15 -4.08 21.51
C PRO A 5 5.28 -5.11 21.39
N GLY A 6 6.30 -5.00 22.25
CA GLY A 6 7.49 -5.87 22.21
C GLY A 6 8.55 -5.49 21.16
N GLN A 7 8.30 -4.50 20.31
CA GLN A 7 9.27 -3.98 19.35
C GLN A 7 9.27 -2.44 19.35
N PRO A 8 9.83 -1.81 20.39
CA PRO A 8 9.72 -0.36 20.63
C PRO A 8 10.44 0.50 19.58
N THR A 9 11.29 -0.11 18.76
CA THR A 9 12.04 0.57 17.69
C THR A 9 11.22 0.81 16.44
N PHE A 10 10.08 0.15 16.26
CA PHE A 10 9.23 0.35 15.08
C PHE A 10 8.19 1.44 15.31
N SER A 11 8.25 2.48 14.48
CA SER A 11 7.22 3.50 14.39
C SER A 11 6.06 3.00 13.54
N THR A 12 4.83 3.14 14.06
CA THR A 12 3.62 2.77 13.33
C THR A 12 2.76 3.97 12.97
N VAL A 13 2.11 3.84 11.81
CA VAL A 13 1.07 4.75 11.31
C VAL A 13 -0.19 3.94 11.04
N THR A 14 -1.36 4.55 11.19
CA THR A 14 -2.63 3.83 11.00
C THR A 14 -3.26 4.29 9.71
N LEU A 15 -3.64 3.34 8.85
CA LEU A 15 -4.47 3.64 7.69
C LEU A 15 -5.91 3.88 8.12
N ALA A 16 -6.56 4.83 7.45
CA ALA A 16 -7.97 5.17 7.61
C ALA A 16 -8.79 4.86 6.34
N GLY A 17 -8.13 4.63 5.20
CA GLY A 17 -8.81 4.29 3.96
C GLY A 17 -7.86 4.02 2.80
N ILE A 18 -8.39 3.34 1.80
CA ILE A 18 -7.71 3.04 0.53
C ILE A 18 -8.65 3.44 -0.60
N ASN A 19 -8.12 4.09 -1.63
CA ASN A 19 -8.84 4.35 -2.87
C ASN A 19 -8.17 3.62 -4.04
N VAL A 20 -8.97 3.09 -4.96
CA VAL A 20 -8.52 2.45 -6.20
C VAL A 20 -9.28 3.08 -7.37
N GLY A 21 -8.58 3.64 -8.35
CA GLY A 21 -9.18 4.31 -9.50
C GLY A 21 -10.09 5.49 -9.10
N GLY A 22 -9.75 6.20 -8.03
CA GLY A 22 -10.55 7.30 -7.48
C GLY A 22 -11.72 6.87 -6.58
N LYS A 23 -12.07 5.58 -6.53
CA LYS A 23 -13.14 5.07 -5.66
C LYS A 23 -12.58 4.62 -4.31
N LYS A 24 -13.15 5.13 -3.22
CA LYS A 24 -12.87 4.67 -1.86
C LYS A 24 -13.39 3.24 -1.67
N LEU A 25 -12.55 2.36 -1.12
CA LEU A 25 -12.96 1.00 -0.75
C LEU A 25 -13.86 1.05 0.50
N ASP A 26 -14.88 0.21 0.53
CA ASP A 26 -15.78 0.07 1.68
C ASP A 26 -15.13 -0.81 2.76
N LEU A 27 -14.31 -0.18 3.59
CA LEU A 27 -13.56 -0.81 4.67
C LEU A 27 -13.89 -0.16 6.00
N ARG A 28 -14.19 -0.97 7.01
CA ARG A 28 -14.33 -0.50 8.40
C ARG A 28 -12.95 -0.17 8.97
N PRO A 29 -12.83 0.79 9.90
CA PRO A 29 -11.55 1.12 10.55
C PRO A 29 -10.84 -0.09 11.19
N SER A 30 -11.60 -1.09 11.65
CA SER A 30 -11.06 -2.33 12.23
C SER A 30 -10.15 -3.10 11.26
N ALA A 31 -10.33 -2.95 9.94
CA ALA A 31 -9.49 -3.59 8.93
C ALA A 31 -8.02 -3.12 8.97
N PHE A 32 -7.72 -2.02 9.68
CA PHE A 32 -6.38 -1.44 9.82
C PHE A 32 -5.89 -1.43 11.26
N SER A 33 -6.55 -2.17 12.16
CA SER A 33 -6.37 -2.02 13.61
C SER A 33 -4.96 -2.35 14.12
N GLY A 34 -4.24 -3.23 13.42
CA GLY A 34 -2.84 -3.54 13.73
C GLY A 34 -1.84 -2.43 13.37
N GLY A 35 -2.26 -1.39 12.65
CA GLY A 35 -1.38 -0.32 12.16
C GLY A 35 -0.42 -0.79 11.07
N MET A 36 0.47 0.11 10.65
CA MET A 36 1.45 -0.09 9.59
C MET A 36 2.83 0.33 10.09
N ILE A 37 3.80 -0.58 10.07
CA ILE A 37 5.21 -0.25 10.26
C ILE A 37 5.70 0.39 8.96
N VAL A 38 6.38 1.53 9.04
CA VAL A 38 7.01 2.13 7.87
C VAL A 38 8.44 1.59 7.77
N ASP A 39 8.71 0.80 6.73
CA ASP A 39 9.97 0.09 6.59
C ASP A 39 10.56 0.25 5.18
N CYS A 40 11.75 0.84 5.11
CA CYS A 40 12.48 1.02 3.86
C CYS A 40 13.20 -0.28 3.40
N GLY A 41 13.39 -1.23 4.31
CA GLY A 41 14.04 -2.53 4.03
C GLY A 41 13.11 -3.55 3.39
N THR A 42 11.79 -3.38 3.54
CA THR A 42 10.78 -4.23 2.89
C THR A 42 10.40 -3.66 1.53
N VAL A 43 10.39 -4.49 0.48
CA VAL A 43 10.11 -4.06 -0.90
C VAL A 43 8.62 -3.74 -1.11
N ILE A 44 7.74 -4.69 -0.79
CA ILE A 44 6.29 -4.60 -1.04
C ILE A 44 5.53 -4.23 0.24
N THR A 45 4.34 -3.64 0.09
CA THR A 45 3.50 -3.35 1.26
C THR A 45 2.71 -4.58 1.70
N GLY A 46 2.81 -4.94 2.97
CA GLY A 46 1.95 -5.93 3.61
C GLY A 46 0.72 -5.28 4.24
N LEU A 47 -0.48 -5.64 3.79
CA LEU A 47 -1.75 -5.18 4.37
C LEU A 47 -2.44 -6.32 5.11
N GLN A 48 -3.20 -5.97 6.13
CA GLN A 48 -4.05 -6.92 6.83
C GLN A 48 -5.08 -7.59 5.90
N SER A 49 -5.49 -8.82 6.21
CA SER A 49 -6.32 -9.68 5.38
C SER A 49 -7.53 -8.97 4.76
N THR A 50 -8.34 -8.26 5.56
CA THR A 50 -9.56 -7.61 5.04
C THR A 50 -9.21 -6.48 4.06
N ALA A 51 -8.25 -5.64 4.42
CA ALA A 51 -7.80 -4.53 3.59
C ALA A 51 -7.15 -5.01 2.28
N TYR A 52 -6.28 -6.02 2.36
CA TYR A 52 -5.61 -6.60 1.21
C TYR A 52 -6.61 -7.22 0.22
N ARG A 53 -7.55 -8.03 0.71
CA ARG A 53 -8.54 -8.68 -0.16
C ARG A 53 -9.43 -7.68 -0.89
N ALA A 54 -9.83 -6.60 -0.22
CA ALA A 54 -10.59 -5.52 -0.85
C ALA A 54 -9.76 -4.81 -1.92
N LEU A 55 -8.51 -4.44 -1.61
CA LEU A 55 -7.59 -3.82 -2.56
C LEU A 55 -7.36 -4.72 -3.78
N ARG A 56 -7.00 -5.98 -3.55
CA ARG A 56 -6.76 -6.99 -4.59
C ARG A 56 -7.96 -7.12 -5.52
N SER A 57 -9.16 -7.25 -4.95
CA SER A 57 -10.39 -7.42 -5.74
C SER A 57 -10.70 -6.19 -6.60
N ALA A 58 -10.59 -4.99 -6.02
CA ALA A 58 -10.82 -3.74 -6.73
C ALA A 58 -9.76 -3.50 -7.82
N PHE A 59 -8.49 -3.78 -7.52
CA PHE A 59 -7.39 -3.64 -8.47
C PHE A 59 -7.52 -4.60 -9.65
N ARG A 60 -7.84 -5.88 -9.38
CA ARG A 60 -8.08 -6.88 -10.43
C ARG A 60 -9.25 -6.51 -11.33
N LYS A 61 -10.32 -5.98 -10.76
CA LYS A 61 -11.44 -5.46 -11.55
C LYS A 61 -11.03 -4.29 -12.45
N ALA A 62 -10.26 -3.34 -11.93
CA ALA A 62 -9.78 -2.20 -12.71
C ALA A 62 -8.76 -2.57 -13.81
N MET A 63 -8.11 -3.73 -13.68
CA MET A 63 -7.10 -4.25 -14.61
C MET A 63 -7.63 -5.40 -15.49
N GLU A 64 -8.96 -5.58 -15.59
CA GLU A 64 -9.58 -6.73 -16.28
C GLU A 64 -9.21 -6.85 -17.77
N ALA A 65 -8.77 -5.75 -18.41
CA ALA A 65 -8.28 -5.75 -19.79
C ALA A 65 -6.91 -6.44 -19.97
N TYR A 66 -6.21 -6.73 -18.87
CA TYR A 66 -4.88 -7.34 -18.88
C TYR A 66 -4.94 -8.77 -18.35
N ARG A 67 -4.19 -9.67 -18.98
CA ARG A 67 -4.18 -11.08 -18.59
C ARG A 67 -3.48 -11.29 -17.25
N LEU A 68 -4.23 -11.74 -16.24
CA LEU A 68 -3.69 -12.20 -14.95
C LEU A 68 -2.81 -13.45 -15.15
N LEU A 69 -1.65 -13.48 -14.51
CA LEU A 69 -0.73 -14.62 -14.49
C LEU A 69 -1.07 -15.55 -13.32
N PRO A 70 -1.20 -16.87 -13.54
CA PRO A 70 -1.56 -17.81 -12.48
C PRO A 70 -0.41 -18.12 -11.50
N ASN A 71 0.86 -17.94 -11.92
CA ASN A 71 2.05 -18.38 -11.20
C ASN A 71 3.06 -17.22 -10.99
N GLY A 72 2.62 -16.10 -10.43
CA GLY A 72 3.50 -14.97 -10.12
C GLY A 72 4.20 -15.12 -8.77
N ASP A 73 5.29 -14.36 -8.57
CA ASP A 73 5.95 -14.20 -7.26
C ASP A 73 4.98 -13.60 -6.21
N LEU A 74 4.00 -12.84 -6.70
CA LEU A 74 2.88 -12.30 -5.94
C LEU A 74 1.56 -12.80 -6.54
N ASP A 75 0.49 -12.77 -5.74
CA ASP A 75 -0.79 -13.35 -6.17
C ASP A 75 -1.45 -12.58 -7.33
N THR A 76 -1.04 -11.35 -7.61
CA THR A 76 -1.67 -10.46 -8.58
C THR A 76 -0.63 -9.88 -9.52
N CYS A 77 -0.34 -10.64 -10.58
CA CYS A 77 0.62 -10.28 -11.63
C CYS A 77 -0.04 -10.30 -13.01
N TYR A 78 0.41 -9.44 -13.93
CA TYR A 78 -0.16 -9.35 -15.27
C TYR A 78 0.91 -9.55 -16.33
N ASN A 79 0.55 -10.23 -17.41
CA ASN A 79 1.35 -10.18 -18.63
C ASN A 79 1.05 -8.88 -19.38
N LEU A 80 1.98 -7.93 -19.27
CA LEU A 80 1.88 -6.62 -19.93
C LEU A 80 2.65 -6.56 -21.26
N THR A 81 3.23 -7.68 -21.70
CA THR A 81 3.99 -7.77 -22.95
C THR A 81 3.10 -7.46 -24.15
N GLY A 82 3.58 -6.60 -25.06
CA GLY A 82 2.88 -6.25 -26.30
C GLY A 82 1.82 -5.16 -26.18
N TYR A 83 1.47 -4.73 -24.97
CA TYR A 83 0.59 -3.58 -24.77
C TYR A 83 1.37 -2.28 -24.98
N LYS A 84 0.89 -1.41 -25.89
CA LYS A 84 1.50 -0.09 -26.14
C LYS A 84 1.20 0.91 -25.03
N ASN A 85 -0.02 0.87 -24.49
CA ASN A 85 -0.50 1.75 -23.43
C ASN A 85 -1.12 0.89 -22.31
N VAL A 86 -0.42 0.79 -21.18
CA VAL A 86 -0.95 0.14 -19.98
C VAL A 86 -1.52 1.22 -19.05
N VAL A 87 -2.80 1.10 -18.72
CA VAL A 87 -3.51 1.99 -17.80
C VAL A 87 -3.62 1.29 -16.46
N VAL A 88 -2.72 1.65 -15.55
CA VAL A 88 -2.74 1.13 -14.17
C VAL A 88 -3.59 2.07 -13.31
N PRO A 89 -4.53 1.56 -12.50
CA PRO A 89 -5.36 2.42 -11.67
C PRO A 89 -4.52 3.10 -10.59
N LYS A 90 -4.82 4.38 -10.33
CA LYS A 90 -4.24 5.11 -9.19
C LYS A 90 -4.69 4.47 -7.88
N ILE A 91 -3.76 4.29 -6.97
CA ILE A 91 -4.03 3.86 -5.59
C ILE A 91 -3.67 5.03 -4.66
N ALA A 92 -4.55 5.34 -3.73
CA ALA A 92 -4.27 6.30 -2.68
C ALA A 92 -4.44 5.67 -1.30
N LEU A 93 -3.53 5.99 -0.38
CA LEU A 93 -3.56 5.54 1.00
C LEU A 93 -3.79 6.75 1.90
N THR A 94 -4.90 6.75 2.63
CA THR A 94 -5.23 7.78 3.61
C THR A 94 -4.92 7.28 5.00
N PHE A 95 -4.18 8.07 5.78
CA PHE A 95 -3.80 7.78 7.15
C PHE A 95 -4.71 8.50 8.15
N THR A 96 -4.78 7.98 9.37
CA THR A 96 -5.41 8.66 10.50
C THR A 96 -4.75 10.04 10.68
N GLY A 97 -5.57 11.09 10.78
CA GLY A 97 -5.11 12.49 10.73
C GLY A 97 -5.33 13.17 9.38
N GLY A 98 -5.79 12.44 8.35
CA GLY A 98 -6.26 13.00 7.07
C GLY A 98 -5.19 13.12 5.98
N ALA A 99 -3.93 12.83 6.29
CA ALA A 99 -2.88 12.78 5.28
C ALA A 99 -3.17 11.67 4.26
N THR A 100 -3.08 11.98 2.97
CA THR A 100 -3.30 11.03 1.88
C THR A 100 -2.11 11.04 0.93
N ILE A 101 -1.55 9.86 0.65
CA ILE A 101 -0.52 9.68 -0.37
C ILE A 101 -1.13 9.04 -1.62
N ASN A 102 -0.76 9.55 -2.79
CA ASN A 102 -1.16 9.00 -4.09
C ASN A 102 0.02 8.25 -4.67
N LEU A 103 -0.03 6.93 -4.70
CA LEU A 103 1.10 6.12 -5.15
C LEU A 103 1.51 6.48 -6.58
N ASP A 104 2.82 6.52 -6.83
CA ASP A 104 3.35 6.70 -8.19
C ASP A 104 2.83 5.57 -9.10
N VAL A 105 2.47 5.92 -10.33
CA VAL A 105 1.94 4.97 -11.29
C VAL A 105 2.82 4.96 -12.54
N PRO A 106 3.37 3.81 -12.95
CA PRO A 106 3.18 2.48 -12.35
C PRO A 106 4.16 2.15 -11.22
N ASN A 107 5.23 2.93 -11.00
CA ASN A 107 6.41 2.45 -10.25
C ASN A 107 6.21 2.38 -8.74
N GLY A 108 5.17 3.03 -8.22
CA GLY A 108 4.76 2.96 -6.81
C GLY A 108 3.62 1.99 -6.53
N SER A 109 3.02 1.38 -7.56
CA SER A 109 1.93 0.41 -7.41
C SER A 109 2.26 -0.98 -7.97
N LEU A 110 3.20 -1.07 -8.91
CA LEU A 110 3.65 -2.32 -9.51
C LEU A 110 5.16 -2.55 -9.29
N VAL A 111 5.53 -3.82 -9.13
CA VAL A 111 6.91 -4.31 -9.20
C VAL A 111 6.94 -5.51 -10.15
N ASN A 112 7.77 -5.44 -11.21
CA ASN A 112 7.87 -6.50 -12.23
C ASN A 112 6.52 -6.97 -12.81
N GLY A 113 5.56 -6.05 -12.99
CA GLY A 113 4.21 -6.37 -13.50
C GLY A 113 3.23 -6.93 -12.46
N CYS A 114 3.66 -7.03 -11.20
CA CYS A 114 2.85 -7.49 -10.06
C CYS A 114 2.43 -6.33 -9.17
N LEU A 115 1.21 -6.39 -8.63
CA LEU A 115 0.74 -5.48 -7.59
C LEU A 115 1.71 -5.53 -6.40
N ALA A 116 2.28 -4.39 -6.02
CA ALA A 116 3.28 -4.30 -4.95
C ALA A 116 2.67 -4.38 -3.53
N PHE A 117 1.69 -5.26 -3.36
CA PHE A 117 0.99 -5.52 -2.10
C PHE A 117 0.81 -7.02 -1.85
N ALA A 118 0.88 -7.42 -0.59
CA ALA A 118 0.60 -8.77 -0.13
C ALA A 118 -0.20 -8.77 1.19
N GLU A 119 -0.75 -9.94 1.56
CA GLU A 119 -1.37 -10.14 2.86
C GLU A 119 -0.27 -10.25 3.94
N SER A 120 -0.35 -9.43 5.00
CA SER A 120 0.59 -9.50 6.15
C SER A 120 0.07 -10.38 7.30
N GLY A 121 -1.23 -10.67 7.33
CA GLY A 121 -1.88 -11.44 8.38
C GLY A 121 -3.24 -10.85 8.77
N PRO A 122 -3.86 -11.35 9.86
CA PRO A 122 -5.17 -10.90 10.33
C PRO A 122 -5.23 -9.40 10.65
N ASP A 123 -6.44 -8.84 10.74
CA ASP A 123 -6.70 -7.40 10.95
C ASP A 123 -6.06 -6.76 12.20
N GLY A 124 -5.70 -7.57 13.21
CA GLY A 124 -4.97 -7.14 14.40
C GLY A 124 -3.45 -7.20 14.29
N SER A 125 -2.91 -7.82 13.24
CA SER A 125 -1.47 -7.90 13.00
C SER A 125 -0.95 -6.61 12.35
N ALA A 126 0.29 -6.25 12.68
CA ALA A 126 0.95 -5.12 12.04
C ALA A 126 1.09 -5.37 10.53
N GLY A 127 0.70 -4.38 9.73
CA GLY A 127 1.08 -4.29 8.33
C GLY A 127 2.45 -3.64 8.19
N VAL A 128 2.95 -3.60 6.96
CA VAL A 128 4.23 -2.97 6.62
C VAL A 128 4.04 -2.11 5.38
N LEU A 129 4.33 -0.82 5.45
CA LEU A 129 4.42 0.06 4.29
C LEU A 129 5.81 -0.08 3.69
N GLY A 130 5.92 -0.84 2.59
CA GLY A 130 7.18 -1.14 1.92
C GLY A 130 7.66 -0.01 1.01
N ASN A 131 8.92 -0.08 0.60
CA ASN A 131 9.62 0.99 -0.09
C ASN A 131 9.07 1.30 -1.49
N VAL A 132 8.50 0.32 -2.22
CA VAL A 132 7.92 0.56 -3.55
C VAL A 132 6.81 1.59 -3.44
N ASN A 133 5.93 1.44 -2.45
CA ASN A 133 4.81 2.36 -2.24
C ASN A 133 5.25 3.70 -1.60
N GLN A 134 6.50 3.81 -1.15
CA GLN A 134 7.10 5.06 -0.66
C GLN A 134 7.84 5.86 -1.74
N ARG A 135 8.02 5.31 -2.96
CA ARG A 135 8.71 6.00 -4.06
C ARG A 135 8.04 7.32 -4.44
N ALA A 136 8.86 8.31 -4.81
CA ALA A 136 8.46 9.69 -5.11
C ALA A 136 7.91 10.48 -3.90
N PHE A 137 8.12 9.97 -2.68
CA PHE A 137 7.84 10.67 -1.44
C PHE A 137 9.09 10.81 -0.58
N GLU A 138 9.30 12.01 -0.04
CA GLU A 138 10.12 12.16 1.16
C GLU A 138 9.25 11.84 2.36
N VAL A 139 9.76 10.97 3.22
CA VAL A 139 9.10 10.51 4.43
C VAL A 139 9.76 11.18 5.63
N LEU A 140 8.99 11.96 6.38
CA LEU A 140 9.46 12.65 7.59
C LEU A 140 8.90 11.98 8.83
N PHE A 141 9.80 11.61 9.75
CA PHE A 141 9.46 11.18 11.09
C PHE A 141 9.90 12.27 12.07
N ASP A 142 8.94 12.94 12.70
CA ASP A 142 9.22 13.86 13.80
C ASP A 142 8.92 13.15 15.13
N THR A 143 9.97 12.67 15.79
CA THR A 143 9.89 11.97 17.07
C THR A 143 9.56 12.92 18.23
N SER A 144 9.87 14.21 18.11
CA SER A 144 9.58 15.22 19.15
C SER A 144 8.09 15.52 19.25
N THR A 145 7.38 15.50 18.12
CA THR A 145 5.93 15.75 18.07
C THR A 145 5.10 14.51 17.75
N SER A 146 5.75 13.33 17.63
CA SER A 146 5.11 12.07 17.21
C SER A 146 4.32 12.19 15.90
N LYS A 147 4.79 13.07 15.01
CA LYS A 147 4.20 13.34 13.70
C LYS A 147 4.92 12.58 12.62
N PHE A 148 4.14 12.24 11.60
CA PHE A 148 4.61 11.55 10.43
C PHE A 148 4.08 12.28 9.19
N GLY A 149 4.96 12.57 8.24
CA GLY A 149 4.65 13.41 7.09
C GLY A 149 5.18 12.83 5.78
N PHE A 150 4.51 13.14 4.69
CA PHE A 150 4.94 12.82 3.34
C PHE A 150 5.00 14.08 2.49
N ARG A 151 6.07 14.24 1.71
CA ARG A 151 6.17 15.26 0.67
C ARG A 151 6.26 14.58 -0.69
N ALA A 152 5.23 14.78 -1.52
CA ALA A 152 5.19 14.25 -2.89
C ALA A 152 6.24 14.93 -3.79
N LYS A 153 6.60 14.26 -4.89
CA LYS A 153 7.57 14.73 -5.89
C LYS A 153 8.95 15.01 -5.29
N ALA A 154 9.34 14.17 -4.32
CA ALA A 154 10.67 14.15 -3.77
C ALA A 154 11.29 12.78 -4.09
N CYS A 155 12.51 12.79 -4.63
CA CYS A 155 13.19 11.64 -5.23
C CYS A 155 12.37 10.98 -6.35
#